data_AF-A0AA39CST1-F1
#
_entry.id   AF-A0AA39CST1-F1
#
_cell.length_a   1.000
_cell.length_b   1.000
_cell.length_c   1.000
_cell.angle_alpha   90.00
_cell.angle_beta   90.00
_cell.angle_gamma   90.00
#
_symmetry.space_group_name_H-M   'P 1'
#
loop_
_entity.id
_entity.type
_entity.pdbx_description
1 polymer ?
#
loop_
_entity_poly.entity_id
_entity_poly.type
_entity_poly.pdbx_seq_one_letter_code
_entity_poly.pdbx_strand_id
1 'polypeptide(L)'
;MRLCFKPRPYSSFDPVSGITIPRPRVLPGELADGTVVTEYQYAFYHGDKRVGGLGFHGTDQLAEINGHTERVFTFDLGHDWLITYMLEFKTMVGNSDNDFSFLRDLAQGLAMAYAGQTDNVEDLRYVAITTVSALAIAGVLTPDRGLVASDGHVVLAEAYVPVNAH
;
A
#
# COMPACT_ATOMS: atom_id res chain seq x y z
N MET A 1 -12.97 -14.03 -1.22
CA MET A 1 -12.56 -14.02 0.20
C MET A 1 -12.07 -12.63 0.55
N ARG A 2 -12.80 -11.85 1.36
CA ARG A 2 -12.39 -10.48 1.68
C ARG A 2 -11.27 -10.46 2.70
N LEU A 3 -10.19 -9.73 2.41
CA LEU A 3 -9.11 -9.52 3.39
C LEU A 3 -9.49 -8.32 4.28
N CYS A 4 -9.15 -8.39 5.55
CA CYS A 4 -9.44 -7.36 6.53
C CYS A 4 -8.23 -7.18 7.45
N PHE A 5 -7.18 -6.58 6.91
CA PHE A 5 -5.97 -6.27 7.67
C PHE A 5 -6.28 -5.31 8.82
N LYS A 6 -5.85 -5.70 10.01
CA LYS A 6 -5.92 -4.88 11.23
C LYS A 6 -4.52 -4.47 11.65
N PRO A 7 -4.33 -3.22 12.12
CA PRO A 7 -3.04 -2.81 12.65
C PRO A 7 -2.67 -3.64 13.88
N ARG A 8 -1.38 -3.92 13.99
CA ARG A 8 -0.68 -4.44 15.17
C ARG A 8 0.58 -3.60 15.36
N PRO A 9 1.24 -3.64 16.53
CA PRO A 9 2.51 -2.95 16.69
C PRO A 9 3.47 -3.32 15.55
N TYR A 10 3.84 -2.30 14.77
CA TYR A 10 4.77 -2.39 13.63
C TYR A 10 4.41 -3.42 12.53
N SER A 11 3.13 -3.74 12.37
CA SER A 11 2.66 -4.69 11.35
C SER A 11 1.16 -4.55 11.09
N SER A 12 0.66 -5.18 10.04
CA SER A 12 -0.77 -5.47 9.87
C SER A 12 -1.01 -6.98 9.80
N PHE A 13 -2.18 -7.41 10.22
CA PHE A 13 -2.56 -8.82 10.23
C PHE A 13 -3.98 -8.99 9.73
N ASP A 14 -4.17 -9.90 8.78
CA ASP A 14 -5.49 -10.32 8.32
C ASP A 14 -5.91 -11.64 9.00
N PRO A 15 -6.98 -11.64 9.83
CA PRO A 15 -7.43 -12.85 10.52
C PRO A 15 -8.06 -13.89 9.59
N VAL A 16 -8.46 -13.51 8.37
CA VAL A 16 -9.13 -14.42 7.43
C VAL A 16 -8.11 -15.31 6.71
N SER A 17 -7.05 -14.71 6.18
CA SER A 17 -5.97 -15.42 5.47
C SER A 17 -4.81 -15.85 6.37
N GLY A 18 -4.72 -15.31 7.60
CA GLY A 18 -3.59 -15.54 8.49
C GLY A 18 -2.31 -14.79 8.08
N ILE A 19 -2.40 -13.90 7.09
CA ILE A 19 -1.25 -13.15 6.57
C ILE A 19 -0.86 -12.02 7.51
N THR A 20 0.43 -11.91 7.79
CA THR A 20 1.06 -10.78 8.49
C THR A 20 1.94 -10.00 7.52
N ILE A 21 1.82 -8.68 7.55
CA ILE A 21 2.64 -7.72 6.79
C ILE A 21 3.37 -6.84 7.81
N PRO A 22 4.63 -7.12 8.16
CA PRO A 22 5.42 -6.22 8.98
C PRO A 22 5.72 -4.92 8.24
N ARG A 23 6.14 -3.89 8.98
CA ARG A 23 6.67 -2.67 8.37
C ARG A 23 7.74 -3.02 7.34
N PRO A 24 7.74 -2.31 6.20
CA PRO A 24 8.73 -2.57 5.17
C PRO A 24 10.10 -2.10 5.62
N ARG A 25 11.13 -2.65 4.99
CA ARG A 25 12.41 -1.96 4.95
C ARG A 25 12.25 -0.76 4.02
N VAL A 26 12.74 0.40 4.47
CA VAL A 26 12.68 1.66 3.72
C VAL A 26 14.10 2.07 3.34
N LEU A 27 14.32 2.37 2.06
CA LEU A 27 15.62 2.76 1.51
C LEU A 27 15.47 4.00 0.62
N PRO A 28 16.53 4.81 0.45
CA PRO A 28 16.57 5.79 -0.63
C PRO A 28 16.59 5.07 -1.98
N GLY A 29 15.84 5.60 -2.95
CA GLY A 29 15.82 5.14 -4.33
C GLY A 29 15.99 6.30 -5.30
N GLU A 30 16.25 5.96 -6.57
CA GLU A 30 16.38 6.93 -7.66
C GLU A 30 15.76 6.33 -8.93
N LEU A 31 14.92 7.12 -9.60
CA LEU A 31 14.35 6.73 -10.90
C LEU A 31 15.39 6.95 -12.02
N ALA A 32 15.11 6.41 -13.20
CA ALA A 32 16.02 6.50 -14.35
C ALA A 32 16.32 7.94 -14.81
N ASP A 33 15.43 8.88 -14.48
CA ASP A 33 15.59 10.31 -14.78
C ASP A 33 16.33 11.09 -13.68
N GLY A 34 16.80 10.40 -12.63
CA GLY A 34 17.48 11.00 -11.48
C GLY A 34 16.54 11.49 -10.38
N THR A 35 15.22 11.29 -10.51
CA THR A 35 14.27 11.66 -9.45
C THR A 35 14.51 10.82 -8.20
N VAL A 36 14.80 11.49 -7.09
CA VAL A 36 14.94 10.85 -5.77
C VAL A 36 13.57 10.37 -5.29
N VAL A 37 13.49 9.11 -4.89
CA VAL A 37 12.29 8.45 -4.41
C VAL A 37 12.59 7.64 -3.15
N THR A 38 11.54 7.13 -2.53
CA THR A 38 11.63 6.19 -1.42
C THR A 38 11.35 4.79 -1.94
N GLU A 39 12.22 3.82 -1.66
CA GLU A 39 11.98 2.40 -1.94
C GLU A 39 11.40 1.70 -0.69
N TYR A 40 10.28 1.02 -0.88
CA TYR A 40 9.62 0.21 0.14
C TYR A 40 9.77 -1.27 -0.20
N GLN A 41 10.28 -2.07 0.73
CA GLN A 41 10.43 -3.51 0.60
C GLN A 41 9.61 -4.23 1.67
N TYR A 42 8.42 -4.69 1.28
CA TYR A 42 7.53 -5.48 2.13
C TYR A 42 7.85 -6.98 2.04
N ALA A 43 7.56 -7.67 3.14
CA ALA A 43 7.52 -9.13 3.20
C ALA A 43 6.12 -9.56 3.65
N PHE A 44 5.67 -10.73 3.19
CA PHE A 44 4.39 -11.32 3.60
C PHE A 44 4.66 -12.64 4.30
N TYR A 45 4.04 -12.86 5.45
CA TYR A 45 4.21 -14.06 6.28
C TYR A 45 2.89 -14.75 6.54
N HIS A 46 2.90 -16.07 6.61
CA HIS A 46 1.83 -16.88 7.17
C HIS A 46 2.39 -17.68 8.34
N GLY A 47 2.04 -17.27 9.58
CA GLY A 47 2.82 -17.67 10.76
C GLY A 47 4.27 -17.21 10.63
N ASP A 48 5.22 -18.09 10.86
CA ASP A 48 6.66 -17.78 10.76
C ASP A 48 7.23 -17.96 9.34
N LYS A 49 6.43 -18.48 8.39
CA LYS A 49 6.87 -18.74 7.03
C LYS A 49 6.67 -17.52 6.15
N ARG A 50 7.74 -17.03 5.51
CA ARG A 50 7.62 -16.04 4.43
C ARG A 50 6.93 -16.67 3.23
N VAL A 51 5.85 -16.05 2.77
CA VAL A 51 5.04 -16.49 1.63
C VAL A 51 5.16 -15.53 0.44
N GLY A 52 5.74 -14.34 0.62
CA GLY A 52 5.96 -13.40 -0.47
C GLY A 52 6.66 -12.12 -0.01
N GLY A 53 6.65 -11.12 -0.89
CA GLY A 53 7.08 -9.76 -0.60
C GLY A 53 6.88 -8.86 -1.80
N LEU A 54 6.90 -7.55 -1.59
CA LEU A 54 6.63 -6.58 -2.64
C LEU A 54 7.62 -5.41 -2.48
N GLY A 55 8.33 -5.09 -3.55
CA GLY A 55 9.26 -3.96 -3.61
C GLY A 55 8.73 -2.91 -4.58
N PHE A 56 8.61 -1.65 -4.16
CA PHE A 56 8.13 -0.58 -5.02
C PHE A 56 8.67 0.78 -4.59
N HIS A 57 8.62 1.74 -5.51
CA HIS A 57 8.96 3.13 -5.23
C HIS A 57 7.77 3.92 -4.71
N GLY A 58 8.06 5.07 -4.13
CA GLY A 58 7.07 6.00 -3.67
C GLY A 58 7.69 7.32 -3.30
N THR A 59 6.89 8.19 -2.71
CA THR A 59 7.33 9.53 -2.31
C THR A 59 7.06 9.75 -0.83
N ASP A 60 7.75 10.74 -0.30
CA ASP A 60 7.59 11.20 1.06
C ASP A 60 7.66 12.73 1.05
N GLN A 61 6.54 13.39 1.36
CA GLN A 61 6.37 14.83 1.23
C GLN A 61 5.62 15.41 2.42
N LEU A 62 5.97 16.64 2.82
CA LEU A 62 5.13 17.43 3.72
C LEU A 62 4.04 18.12 2.91
N ALA A 63 2.79 17.99 3.36
CA ALA A 63 1.63 18.61 2.76
C ALA A 63 0.85 19.43 3.81
N GLU A 64 0.36 20.60 3.40
CA GLU A 64 -0.59 21.39 4.18
C GLU A 64 -2.01 20.97 3.78
N ILE A 65 -2.71 20.29 4.69
CA ILE A 65 -4.07 19.79 4.47
C ILE A 65 -4.99 20.41 5.50
N ASN A 66 -5.97 21.19 5.05
CA ASN A 66 -6.95 21.88 5.91
C ASN A 66 -6.32 22.73 7.04
N GLY A 67 -5.12 23.28 6.82
CA GLY A 67 -4.40 24.10 7.80
C GLY A 67 -3.58 23.29 8.82
N HIS A 68 -3.41 21.99 8.59
CA HIS A 68 -2.52 21.11 9.36
C HIS A 68 -1.42 20.56 8.45
N THR A 69 -0.19 20.54 8.96
CA THR A 69 0.93 19.89 8.29
C THR A 69 0.83 18.38 8.50
N GLU A 70 0.75 17.63 7.41
CA GLU A 70 0.79 16.17 7.41
C GLU A 70 1.98 15.67 6.59
N ARG A 71 2.64 14.62 7.05
CA ARG A 71 3.65 13.89 6.27
C ARG A 71 2.95 12.82 5.45
N VAL A 72 2.95 13.00 4.14
CA VAL A 72 2.28 12.12 3.18
C VAL A 72 3.30 11.21 2.50
N PHE A 73 3.15 9.91 2.75
CA PHE A 73 3.88 8.84 2.11
C PHE A 73 3.02 8.23 1.00
N THR A 74 3.48 8.29 -0.23
CA THR A 74 2.80 7.67 -1.37
C THR A 74 3.45 6.33 -1.67
N PHE A 75 2.65 5.27 -1.82
CA PHE A 75 3.08 3.97 -2.34
C PHE A 75 2.68 3.88 -3.80
N ASP A 76 3.65 3.92 -4.71
CA ASP A 76 3.38 3.84 -6.15
C ASP A 76 3.30 2.37 -6.60
N LEU A 77 2.07 1.89 -6.71
CA LEU A 77 1.70 0.58 -7.24
C LEU A 77 1.25 0.68 -8.71
N GLY A 78 1.62 1.77 -9.40
CA GLY A 78 1.23 2.12 -10.76
C GLY A 78 2.02 1.39 -11.85
N HIS A 79 2.87 0.43 -11.52
CA HIS A 79 3.55 -0.40 -12.50
C HIS A 79 2.75 -1.67 -12.80
N ASP A 80 2.60 -2.00 -14.08
CA ASP A 80 1.87 -3.17 -14.56
C ASP A 80 2.41 -4.48 -13.96
N TRP A 81 3.74 -4.65 -13.94
CA TRP A 81 4.38 -5.82 -13.35
C TRP A 81 4.11 -5.97 -11.84
N LEU A 82 3.95 -4.86 -11.11
CA LEU A 82 3.58 -4.90 -9.69
C LEU A 82 2.15 -5.42 -9.51
N ILE A 83 1.22 -4.93 -10.33
CA ILE A 83 -0.17 -5.37 -10.28
C ILE A 83 -0.25 -6.86 -10.60
N THR A 84 0.41 -7.31 -11.67
CA THR A 84 0.48 -8.75 -12.02
C THR A 84 1.03 -9.57 -10.86
N TYR A 85 2.14 -9.14 -10.25
CA TYR A 85 2.72 -9.84 -9.10
C TYR A 85 1.77 -9.92 -7.90
N MET A 86 1.03 -8.85 -7.60
CA MET A 86 0.01 -8.87 -6.55
C MET A 86 -1.13 -9.84 -6.89
N LEU A 87 -1.55 -9.93 -8.15
CA LEU A 87 -2.57 -10.89 -8.59
C LEU A 87 -2.06 -12.34 -8.60
N GLU A 88 -0.77 -12.59 -8.85
CA GLU A 88 -0.18 -13.92 -8.65
C GLU A 88 -0.20 -14.30 -7.17
N PHE A 89 0.11 -13.34 -6.28
CA PHE A 89 0.00 -13.54 -4.84
C PHE A 89 -1.45 -13.85 -4.43
N LYS A 90 -2.45 -13.17 -5.01
CA LYS A 90 -3.88 -13.49 -4.83
C LYS A 90 -4.18 -14.96 -5.08
N THR A 91 -3.71 -15.50 -6.20
CA THR A 91 -3.90 -16.91 -6.57
C THR A 91 -3.21 -17.84 -5.57
N MET A 92 -1.98 -17.50 -5.15
CA MET A 92 -1.21 -18.27 -4.18
C MET A 92 -1.92 -18.40 -2.83
N VAL A 93 -2.58 -17.34 -2.37
CA VAL A 93 -3.31 -17.31 -1.09
C VAL A 93 -4.76 -17.79 -1.23
N GLY A 94 -5.16 -18.30 -2.39
CA GLY A 94 -6.50 -18.84 -2.64
C GLY A 94 -7.61 -17.80 -2.56
N ASN A 95 -7.31 -16.53 -2.82
CA ASN A 95 -8.31 -15.48 -2.73
C ASN A 95 -9.22 -15.45 -3.96
N SER A 96 -10.53 -15.57 -3.72
CA SER A 96 -11.58 -15.63 -4.73
C SER A 96 -12.33 -14.32 -5.01
N ASP A 97 -11.96 -13.20 -4.39
CA ASP A 97 -12.60 -11.91 -4.67
C ASP A 97 -12.25 -11.41 -6.07
N ASN A 98 -12.93 -10.37 -6.55
CA ASN A 98 -12.53 -9.71 -7.79
C ASN A 98 -11.16 -9.03 -7.62
N ASP A 99 -10.43 -8.94 -8.72
CA ASP A 99 -9.04 -8.45 -8.73
C ASP A 99 -8.92 -7.07 -8.09
N PHE A 100 -9.76 -6.12 -8.50
CA PHE A 100 -9.69 -4.75 -7.96
C PHE A 100 -9.92 -4.71 -6.44
N SER A 101 -10.90 -5.45 -5.92
CA SER A 101 -11.16 -5.51 -4.47
C SER A 101 -9.98 -6.13 -3.72
N PHE A 102 -9.39 -7.19 -4.28
CA PHE A 102 -8.18 -7.77 -3.71
C PHE A 102 -7.00 -6.77 -3.67
N LEU A 103 -6.76 -6.04 -4.76
CA LEU A 103 -5.69 -5.03 -4.80
C LEU A 103 -5.90 -3.95 -3.74
N ARG A 104 -7.15 -3.49 -3.54
CA ARG A 104 -7.50 -2.54 -2.49
C ARG A 104 -7.25 -3.09 -1.10
N ASP A 105 -7.71 -4.30 -0.81
CA ASP A 105 -7.54 -4.88 0.53
C ASP A 105 -6.06 -5.17 0.82
N LEU A 106 -5.27 -5.62 -0.16
CA LEU A 106 -3.82 -5.79 -0.01
C LEU A 106 -3.11 -4.46 0.22
N ALA A 107 -3.43 -3.44 -0.59
CA ALA A 107 -2.89 -2.08 -0.43
C ALA A 107 -3.24 -1.49 0.95
N GLN A 108 -4.44 -1.78 1.46
CA GLN A 108 -4.83 -1.42 2.82
C GLN A 108 -3.95 -2.12 3.86
N GLY A 109 -3.61 -3.40 3.65
CA GLY A 109 -2.66 -4.13 4.49
C GLY A 109 -1.27 -3.50 4.52
N LEU A 110 -0.76 -3.04 3.37
CA LEU A 110 0.52 -2.32 3.28
C LEU A 110 0.47 -1.03 4.10
N ALA A 111 -0.54 -0.18 3.89
CA ALA A 111 -0.71 1.09 4.62
C ALA A 111 -0.90 0.87 6.13
N MET A 112 -1.70 -0.13 6.52
CA MET A 112 -1.95 -0.45 7.93
C MET A 112 -0.73 -1.01 8.67
N ALA A 113 0.31 -1.46 7.96
CA ALA A 113 1.55 -1.90 8.60
C ALA A 113 2.24 -0.77 9.39
N TYR A 114 1.96 0.49 9.03
CA TYR A 114 2.42 1.67 9.75
C TYR A 114 1.46 2.16 10.83
N ALA A 115 0.17 1.80 10.74
CA ALA A 115 -0.87 2.35 11.61
C ALA A 115 -0.78 1.91 13.09
N GLY A 116 0.04 0.90 13.40
CA GLY A 116 0.37 0.51 14.77
C GLY A 116 1.58 1.23 15.38
N GLN A 117 2.13 2.25 14.72
CA GLN A 117 3.24 3.05 15.21
C GLN A 117 2.77 4.04 16.29
N THR A 118 3.57 4.21 17.35
CA THR A 118 3.21 5.03 18.54
C THR A 118 4.24 6.11 18.88
N ASP A 119 5.26 6.30 18.04
CA ASP A 119 6.39 7.21 18.28
C ASP A 119 6.48 8.34 17.23
N ASN A 120 5.40 8.57 16.47
CA ASN A 120 5.34 9.62 15.47
C ASN A 120 5.07 10.98 16.10
N VAL A 121 5.94 11.95 15.77
CA VAL A 121 5.89 13.35 16.24
C VAL A 121 5.09 14.28 15.34
N GLU A 122 4.59 13.76 14.23
CA GLU A 122 3.75 14.46 13.25
C GLU A 122 2.62 13.53 12.80
N ASP A 123 1.57 14.12 12.21
CA ASP A 123 0.50 13.36 11.57
C ASP A 123 1.02 12.71 10.29
N LEU A 124 0.78 11.40 10.15
CA LEU A 124 1.25 10.63 9.01
C LEU A 124 0.09 10.14 8.17
N ARG A 125 0.25 10.18 6.85
CA ARG A 125 -0.71 9.65 5.89
C ARG A 125 0.00 8.74 4.90
N TYR A 126 -0.46 7.51 4.79
CA TYR A 126 0.04 6.52 3.84
C TYR A 126 -1.01 6.32 2.76
N VAL A 127 -0.71 6.70 1.52
CA VAL A 127 -1.63 6.62 0.38
C VAL A 127 -1.08 5.64 -0.64
N ALA A 128 -1.78 4.55 -0.87
CA ALA A 128 -1.44 3.59 -1.92
C ALA A 128 -2.19 3.92 -3.20
N ILE A 129 -1.43 4.20 -4.26
CA ILE A 129 -1.98 4.61 -5.54
C ILE A 129 -1.59 3.63 -6.64
N THR A 130 -2.38 3.62 -7.70
CA THR A 130 -2.04 3.01 -8.98
C THR A 130 -2.53 3.92 -10.10
N THR A 131 -2.53 3.45 -11.34
CA THR A 131 -3.07 4.19 -12.49
C THR A 131 -4.12 3.37 -13.22
N VAL A 132 -5.05 4.04 -13.88
CA VAL A 132 -6.04 3.37 -14.75
C VAL A 132 -5.36 2.56 -15.85
N SER A 133 -4.26 3.09 -16.42
CA SER A 133 -3.50 2.41 -17.48
C SER A 133 -2.87 1.12 -16.99
N ALA A 134 -2.23 1.12 -15.83
CA ALA A 134 -1.60 -0.09 -15.28
C ALA A 134 -2.63 -1.17 -14.94
N LEU A 135 -3.78 -0.78 -14.35
CA LEU A 135 -4.90 -1.69 -14.10
C LEU A 135 -5.42 -2.30 -15.40
N ALA A 136 -5.61 -1.49 -16.45
CA ALA A 136 -6.09 -1.95 -17.75
C ALA A 136 -5.10 -2.92 -18.42
N ILE A 137 -3.80 -2.64 -18.38
CA ILE A 137 -2.74 -3.53 -18.92
C ILE A 137 -2.76 -4.88 -18.19
N ALA A 138 -2.95 -4.88 -16.87
CA ALA A 138 -3.08 -6.08 -16.07
C ALA A 138 -4.45 -6.79 -16.19
N GLY A 139 -5.37 -6.28 -17.01
CA GLY A 139 -6.70 -6.85 -17.23
C GLY A 139 -7.69 -6.60 -16.08
N VAL A 140 -7.40 -5.67 -15.18
CA VAL A 140 -8.23 -5.35 -14.02
C VAL A 140 -9.26 -4.27 -14.36
N LEU A 141 -10.55 -4.61 -14.21
CA LEU A 141 -11.63 -3.66 -14.41
C LEU A 141 -11.78 -2.73 -13.19
N THR A 142 -11.62 -1.42 -13.39
CA THR A 142 -11.96 -0.40 -12.39
C THR A 142 -13.48 -0.22 -12.29
N PRO A 143 -14.07 -0.37 -11.09
CA PRO A 143 -15.53 -0.41 -10.94
C PRO A 143 -16.23 0.96 -11.02
N ASP A 144 -15.53 2.09 -10.86
CA ASP A 144 -16.18 3.42 -10.85
C ASP A 144 -15.25 4.54 -11.37
N ARG A 145 -15.81 5.46 -12.18
CA ARG A 145 -15.11 6.67 -12.63
C ARG A 145 -14.88 7.66 -11.49
N GLY A 146 -15.69 7.61 -10.41
CA GLY A 146 -15.52 8.46 -9.24
C GLY A 146 -14.26 8.17 -8.41
N LEU A 147 -13.57 7.06 -8.69
CA LEU A 147 -12.34 6.64 -8.00
C LEU A 147 -11.06 7.09 -8.74
N VAL A 148 -11.20 7.75 -9.89
CA VAL A 148 -10.10 8.18 -10.74
C VAL A 148 -9.87 9.68 -10.54
N ALA A 149 -8.68 10.06 -10.07
CA ALA A 149 -8.25 11.45 -10.01
C ALA A 149 -8.07 12.02 -11.42
N SER A 150 -8.05 13.36 -11.54
CA SER A 150 -7.97 14.05 -12.84
C SER A 150 -6.69 13.75 -13.63
N ASP A 151 -5.64 13.30 -12.94
CA ASP A 151 -4.35 12.89 -13.51
C ASP A 151 -4.28 11.39 -13.86
N GLY A 152 -5.38 10.65 -13.67
CA GLY A 152 -5.45 9.22 -13.97
C GLY A 152 -4.98 8.30 -12.85
N HIS A 153 -4.59 8.85 -11.69
CA HIS A 153 -4.30 8.05 -10.51
C HIS A 153 -5.58 7.48 -9.88
N VAL A 154 -5.45 6.30 -9.29
CA VAL A 154 -6.50 5.61 -8.54
C VAL A 154 -5.99 5.33 -7.14
N VAL A 155 -6.67 5.84 -6.12
CA VAL A 155 -6.34 5.52 -4.72
C VAL A 155 -6.91 4.13 -4.39
N LEU A 156 -6.01 3.19 -4.09
CA LEU A 156 -6.40 1.84 -3.68
C LEU A 156 -6.73 1.78 -2.19
N ALA A 157 -5.92 2.46 -1.37
CA ALA A 157 -6.07 2.50 0.08
C ALA A 157 -5.39 3.72 0.69
N GLU A 158 -5.83 4.06 1.90
CA GLU A 158 -5.25 5.12 2.72
C GLU A 158 -5.20 4.67 4.19
N ALA A 159 -4.18 5.10 4.92
CA ALA A 159 -4.13 4.99 6.38
C ALA A 159 -3.62 6.30 6.97
N TYR A 160 -4.33 6.81 7.96
CA TYR A 160 -3.93 7.98 8.73
C TYR A 160 -3.46 7.55 10.12
N VAL A 161 -2.32 8.10 10.56
CA VAL A 161 -1.73 7.87 11.88
C VAL A 161 -1.61 9.22 12.57
N PRO A 162 -2.48 9.52 13.55
CA PRO A 162 -2.42 10.78 14.27
C PRO A 162 -1.13 10.86 15.07
N VAL A 163 -0.68 12.08 15.34
CA VAL A 163 0.46 12.36 16.21
C VAL A 163 0.29 11.66 17.57
N ASN A 164 1.33 10.92 17.96
CA ASN A 164 1.43 10.25 19.26
C ASN A 164 2.58 10.88 20.04
N ALA A 165 2.49 12.19 20.29
CA ALA A 165 3.43 12.89 21.16
C ALA A 165 3.13 12.52 22.62
N HIS A 166 3.96 11.66 23.21
CA HIS A 166 4.02 11.46 24.67
C HIS A 166 4.96 12.48 25.32
#